data_AF-A0A7S2CDR2-F1
#
_entry.id   AF-A0A7S2CDR2-F1
#
_cell.length_a   1.000
_cell.length_b   1.000
_cell.length_c   1.000
_cell.angle_alpha   90.00
_cell.angle_beta   90.00
_cell.angle_gamma   90.00
#
_symmetry.space_group_name_H-M   'P 1'
#
loop_
_entity.id
_entity.type
_entity.pdbx_description
1 polymer ?
#
loop_
_entity_poly.entity_id
_entity_poly.type
_entity_poly.pdbx_seq_one_letter_code
_entity_poly.pdbx_strand_id
1 'polypeptide(L)'
;RVLGARLPEWAEVLAPRAGQGQAVLADSEFLPDKVTISDFAGTVTADMMLTKDLCREFMQALLEFVQSAKIQQRLDKFAHEVKGDDAKYRMLLAFFLLDEAYPEIATQFGLPRSVQCMKALKQAIEYHMQGDLGMYVKSVELEGALRNWTAMEGNQWVVERLMAEQIAAAHASEGHAA
;
A
#
# COMPACT_ATOMS: atom_id res chain seq x y z
N ARG A 1 -19.27 11.40 -19.52
CA ARG A 1 -18.22 10.40 -19.20
C ARG A 1 -17.61 10.65 -17.83
N VAL A 2 -18.05 9.92 -16.81
CA VAL A 2 -17.48 9.99 -15.44
C VAL A 2 -16.00 9.54 -15.39
N LEU A 3 -15.57 8.68 -16.33
CA LEU A 3 -14.16 8.29 -16.51
C LEU A 3 -13.39 9.16 -17.55
N GLY A 4 -14.08 10.11 -18.19
CA GLY A 4 -13.49 11.15 -19.06
C GLY A 4 -12.45 10.67 -20.07
N ALA A 5 -11.36 11.43 -20.19
CA ALA A 5 -10.20 11.14 -21.03
C ALA A 5 -9.20 10.16 -20.39
N ARG A 6 -9.55 9.54 -19.25
CA ARG A 6 -8.65 8.61 -18.53
C ARG A 6 -8.78 7.17 -19.04
N LEU A 7 -9.77 6.88 -19.87
CA LEU A 7 -9.88 5.63 -20.60
C LEU A 7 -9.39 5.82 -22.03
N PRO A 8 -8.69 4.83 -22.62
CA PRO A 8 -8.39 4.85 -24.03
C PRO A 8 -9.70 4.82 -24.84
N GLU A 9 -9.68 5.37 -26.06
CA GLU A 9 -10.88 5.53 -26.89
C GLU A 9 -11.62 4.22 -27.19
N TRP A 10 -10.90 3.09 -27.14
CA TRP A 10 -11.42 1.74 -27.38
C TRP A 10 -11.92 1.02 -26.13
N ALA A 11 -11.80 1.61 -24.93
CA ALA A 11 -12.27 0.96 -23.71
C ALA A 11 -13.80 1.02 -23.61
N GLU A 12 -14.42 -0.14 -23.38
CA GLU A 12 -15.85 -0.27 -23.13
C GLU A 12 -16.09 -0.61 -21.66
N VAL A 13 -17.12 0.00 -21.07
CA VAL A 13 -17.58 -0.34 -19.72
C VAL A 13 -18.82 -1.20 -19.85
N LEU A 14 -18.73 -2.45 -19.39
CA LEU A 14 -19.83 -3.41 -19.44
C LEU A 14 -20.54 -3.50 -18.09
N ALA A 15 -21.87 -3.54 -18.10
CA ALA A 15 -22.70 -3.76 -16.92
C ALA A 15 -23.76 -4.85 -17.17
N PRO A 16 -24.15 -5.61 -16.14
CA PRO A 16 -25.22 -6.59 -16.26
C PRO A 16 -26.56 -5.90 -16.53
N ARG A 17 -27.28 -6.33 -17.58
CA ARG A 17 -28.64 -5.91 -17.91
C ARG A 17 -29.60 -7.10 -17.84
N ALA A 18 -30.75 -6.86 -17.21
CA ALA A 18 -31.79 -7.88 -17.04
C ALA A 18 -32.20 -8.46 -18.41
N GLY A 19 -32.04 -9.79 -18.56
CA GLY A 19 -32.38 -10.52 -19.78
C GLY A 19 -31.38 -10.41 -20.94
N GLN A 20 -30.29 -9.63 -20.82
CA GLN A 20 -29.33 -9.39 -21.91
C GLN A 20 -27.89 -9.81 -21.57
N GLY A 21 -27.60 -10.23 -20.33
CA GLY A 21 -26.24 -10.53 -19.91
C GLY A 21 -25.46 -9.23 -19.65
N GLN A 22 -24.26 -9.08 -20.20
CA GLN A 22 -23.48 -7.85 -20.10
C GLN A 22 -23.72 -6.95 -21.33
N ALA A 23 -23.91 -5.66 -21.10
CA ALA A 23 -24.11 -4.65 -22.15
C ALA A 23 -23.24 -3.41 -21.88
N VAL A 24 -22.83 -2.73 -22.95
CA VAL A 24 -22.05 -1.47 -22.87
C VAL A 24 -22.89 -0.37 -22.23
N LEU A 25 -22.33 0.29 -21.22
CA LEU A 25 -22.92 1.46 -20.58
C LEU A 25 -22.83 2.68 -21.51
N ALA A 26 -23.91 3.44 -21.60
CA ALA A 26 -23.94 4.72 -22.29
C ALA A 26 -23.21 5.80 -21.48
N ASP A 27 -22.68 6.83 -22.16
CA ASP A 27 -21.91 7.92 -21.53
C ASP A 27 -22.70 8.74 -20.48
N SER A 28 -24.03 8.65 -20.51
CA SER A 28 -24.98 9.29 -19.60
C SER A 28 -25.44 8.40 -18.44
N GLU A 29 -25.15 7.10 -18.48
CA GLU A 29 -25.50 6.18 -17.40
C GLU A 29 -24.53 6.32 -16.22
N PHE A 30 -25.03 6.06 -15.01
CA PHE A 30 -24.19 6.04 -13.81
C PHE A 30 -23.27 4.84 -13.84
N LEU A 31 -22.00 5.06 -13.49
CA LEU A 31 -21.05 3.97 -13.30
C LEU A 31 -21.31 3.29 -11.95
N PRO A 32 -21.12 1.97 -11.86
CA PRO A 32 -21.10 1.30 -10.57
C PRO A 32 -19.91 1.77 -9.74
N ASP A 33 -20.04 1.70 -8.41
CA ASP A 33 -18.95 2.03 -7.48
C ASP A 33 -17.71 1.15 -7.68
N LYS A 34 -17.89 -0.03 -8.28
CA LYS A 34 -16.84 -1.01 -8.56
C LYS A 34 -16.91 -1.44 -10.02
N VAL A 35 -15.75 -1.39 -10.69
CA VAL A 35 -15.56 -1.89 -12.05
C VAL A 35 -14.46 -2.95 -12.05
N THR A 36 -14.62 -4.00 -12.84
CA THR A 36 -13.61 -5.04 -13.04
C THR A 36 -12.99 -4.87 -14.41
N ILE A 37 -11.66 -4.84 -14.47
CA ILE A 37 -10.93 -4.85 -15.75
C ILE A 37 -10.86 -6.29 -16.23
N SER A 38 -11.57 -6.61 -17.31
CA SER A 38 -11.63 -7.98 -17.85
C SER A 38 -10.44 -8.32 -18.73
N ASP A 39 -9.90 -7.35 -19.47
CA ASP A 39 -8.74 -7.52 -20.33
C ASP A 39 -7.87 -6.26 -20.28
N PHE A 40 -6.56 -6.45 -20.10
CA PHE A 40 -5.56 -5.39 -20.09
C PHE A 40 -4.29 -5.91 -20.75
N ALA A 41 -4.04 -5.46 -21.98
CA ALA A 41 -2.88 -5.85 -22.77
C ALA A 41 -1.56 -5.20 -22.32
N GLY A 42 -1.60 -4.30 -21.33
CA GLY A 42 -0.43 -3.59 -20.81
C GLY A 42 0.20 -4.27 -19.59
N THR A 43 1.33 -3.73 -19.14
CA THR A 43 1.93 -4.09 -17.85
C THR A 43 1.35 -3.19 -16.77
N VAL A 44 0.77 -3.79 -15.72
CA VAL A 44 0.35 -3.04 -14.53
C VAL A 44 1.60 -2.55 -13.80
N THR A 45 1.80 -1.24 -13.76
CA THR A 45 2.89 -0.61 -13.00
C THR A 45 2.46 -0.33 -11.56
N ALA A 46 3.44 -0.07 -10.69
CA ALA A 46 3.20 0.13 -9.25
C ALA A 46 2.25 1.31 -8.96
N ASP A 47 2.37 2.40 -9.72
CA ASP A 47 1.54 3.61 -9.61
C ASP A 47 0.11 3.43 -10.13
N MET A 48 -0.13 2.40 -10.95
CA MET A 48 -1.45 2.05 -11.45
C MET A 48 -2.23 1.16 -10.48
N MET A 49 -1.53 0.48 -9.56
CA MET A 49 -2.15 -0.54 -8.71
C MET A 49 -3.00 0.05 -7.59
N LEU A 50 -2.45 1.03 -6.86
CA LEU A 50 -3.13 1.77 -5.81
C LEU A 50 -2.74 3.24 -5.90
N THR A 51 -3.66 4.11 -5.54
CA THR A 51 -3.32 5.53 -5.36
C THR A 51 -2.49 5.69 -4.09
N LYS A 52 -1.77 6.80 -4.01
CA LYS A 52 -1.00 7.18 -2.81
C LYS A 52 -1.84 7.17 -1.53
N ASP A 53 -3.07 7.68 -1.59
CA ASP A 53 -3.95 7.71 -0.42
C ASP A 53 -4.43 6.30 -0.05
N LEU A 54 -4.73 5.44 -1.02
CA LEU A 54 -5.03 4.03 -0.74
C LEU A 54 -3.82 3.29 -0.13
N CYS A 55 -2.59 3.60 -0.55
CA CYS A 55 -1.39 3.06 0.10
C CYS A 55 -1.30 3.50 1.57
N ARG A 56 -1.62 4.77 1.88
CA ARG A 56 -1.63 5.29 3.27
C ARG A 56 -2.71 4.60 4.11
N GLU A 57 -3.91 4.46 3.57
CA GLU A 57 -5.00 3.74 4.23
C GLU A 57 -4.65 2.28 4.46
N PHE A 58 -4.03 1.62 3.48
CA PHE A 58 -3.56 0.24 3.61
C PHE A 58 -2.51 0.10 4.73
N MET A 59 -1.51 0.99 4.77
CA MET A 59 -0.50 0.98 5.84
C MET A 59 -1.13 1.21 7.22
N GLN A 60 -2.14 2.08 7.31
CA GLN A 60 -2.87 2.32 8.55
C GLN A 60 -3.65 1.06 9.00
N ALA A 61 -4.40 0.44 8.09
CA ALA A 61 -5.16 -0.78 8.40
C ALA A 61 -4.23 -1.93 8.82
N LEU A 62 -3.07 -2.04 8.19
CA LEU A 62 -2.04 -3.00 8.56
C LEU A 62 -1.47 -2.71 9.96
N LEU A 63 -1.17 -1.45 10.27
CA LEU A 63 -0.70 -1.02 11.60
C LEU A 63 -1.70 -1.42 12.70
N GLU A 64 -2.99 -1.12 12.50
CA GLU A 64 -4.06 -1.48 13.43
C GLU A 64 -4.16 -2.99 13.63
N PHE A 65 -4.08 -3.76 12.53
CA PHE A 65 -4.09 -5.21 12.59
C PHE A 65 -2.94 -5.78 13.42
N VAL A 66 -1.71 -5.30 13.19
CA VAL A 66 -0.53 -5.80 13.89
C VAL A 66 -0.46 -5.34 15.34
N GLN A 67 -1.06 -4.21 15.67
CA GLN A 67 -1.18 -3.71 17.05
C GLN A 67 -2.21 -4.48 17.89
N SER A 68 -3.07 -5.28 17.27
CA SER A 68 -4.04 -6.09 18.01
C SER A 68 -3.35 -7.04 18.99
N ALA A 69 -3.94 -7.23 20.18
CA ALA A 69 -3.36 -8.04 21.26
C ALA A 69 -3.03 -9.48 20.80
N LYS A 70 -3.89 -10.07 19.95
CA LYS A 70 -3.68 -11.40 19.38
C LYS A 70 -2.42 -11.47 18.53
N ILE A 71 -2.17 -10.48 17.67
CA ILE A 71 -0.99 -10.46 16.81
C ILE A 71 0.25 -10.14 17.62
N GLN A 72 0.20 -9.20 18.57
CA GLN A 72 1.33 -8.92 19.45
C GLN A 72 1.77 -10.14 20.27
N GLN A 73 0.84 -10.92 20.83
CA GLN A 73 1.15 -12.20 21.49
C GLN A 73 1.82 -13.21 20.55
N ARG A 74 1.51 -13.17 19.25
CA ARG A 74 2.16 -14.02 18.27
C ARG A 74 3.58 -13.56 17.95
N LEU A 75 3.79 -12.25 17.82
CA LEU A 75 5.12 -11.67 17.65
C LEU A 75 6.01 -11.93 18.88
N ASP A 76 5.44 -11.98 20.08
CA ASP A 76 6.14 -12.42 21.30
C ASP A 76 6.66 -13.86 21.17
N LYS A 77 5.82 -14.77 20.64
CA LYS A 77 6.21 -16.17 20.41
C LYS A 77 7.33 -16.26 19.39
N PHE A 78 7.25 -15.51 18.28
CA PHE A 78 8.33 -15.46 17.30
C PHE A 78 9.65 -15.02 17.93
N ALA A 79 9.64 -13.95 18.72
CA ALA A 79 10.83 -13.43 19.39
C ALA A 79 11.42 -14.46 20.38
N HIS A 80 10.56 -15.17 21.10
CA HIS A 80 10.97 -16.23 22.03
C HIS A 80 11.59 -17.44 21.29
N GLU A 81 10.97 -17.89 20.20
CA GLU A 81 11.40 -19.06 19.42
C GLU A 81 12.78 -18.85 18.78
N VAL A 82 13.06 -17.65 18.27
CA VAL A 82 14.32 -17.35 17.56
C VAL A 82 15.49 -17.04 18.49
N LYS A 83 15.25 -16.82 19.80
CA LYS A 83 16.28 -16.55 20.81
C LYS A 83 17.27 -15.42 20.42
N GLY A 84 16.75 -14.35 19.82
CA GLY A 84 17.55 -13.21 19.37
C GLY A 84 18.18 -13.35 17.97
N ASP A 85 17.94 -14.44 17.24
CA ASP A 85 18.34 -14.58 15.84
C ASP A 85 17.44 -13.75 14.93
N ASP A 86 17.88 -12.52 14.68
CA ASP A 86 17.16 -11.50 13.91
C ASP A 86 16.88 -11.93 12.45
N ALA A 87 17.78 -12.68 11.82
CA ALA A 87 17.55 -13.19 10.47
C ALA A 87 16.38 -14.19 10.43
N LYS A 88 16.31 -15.09 11.43
CA LYS A 88 15.16 -16.00 11.57
C LYS A 88 13.88 -15.26 11.93
N TYR A 89 13.97 -14.21 12.76
CA TYR A 89 12.81 -13.38 13.10
C TYR A 89 12.19 -12.77 11.84
N ARG A 90 13.01 -12.11 11.01
CA ARG A 90 12.57 -11.50 9.74
C ARG A 90 11.99 -12.53 8.78
N MET A 91 12.52 -13.75 8.77
CA MET A 91 11.97 -14.83 7.96
C MET A 91 10.56 -15.23 8.44
N LEU A 92 10.36 -15.46 9.75
CA LEU A 92 9.04 -15.77 10.31
C LEU A 92 8.04 -14.62 10.10
N LEU A 93 8.51 -13.38 10.27
CA LEU A 93 7.72 -12.19 10.02
C LEU A 93 7.29 -12.09 8.56
N ALA A 94 8.21 -12.34 7.61
CA ALA A 94 7.90 -12.33 6.19
C ALA A 94 6.83 -13.37 5.83
N PHE A 95 6.91 -14.58 6.37
CA PHE A 95 5.87 -15.60 6.17
C PHE A 95 4.53 -15.16 6.75
N PHE A 96 4.52 -14.65 7.99
CA PHE A 96 3.30 -14.14 8.61
C PHE A 96 2.65 -13.01 7.80
N LEU A 97 3.43 -12.05 7.31
CA LEU A 97 2.91 -10.94 6.53
C LEU A 97 2.34 -11.41 5.18
N LEU A 98 3.06 -12.29 4.48
CA LEU A 98 2.65 -12.77 3.15
C LEU A 98 1.45 -13.71 3.20
N ASP A 99 1.39 -14.59 4.19
CA ASP A 99 0.39 -15.67 4.24
C ASP A 99 -0.89 -15.25 4.99
N GLU A 100 -0.79 -14.27 5.90
CA GLU A 100 -1.90 -13.92 6.78
C GLU A 100 -2.23 -12.42 6.78
N ALA A 101 -1.29 -11.56 7.17
CA ALA A 101 -1.60 -10.15 7.38
C ALA A 101 -2.01 -9.44 6.08
N TYR A 102 -1.19 -9.52 5.04
CA TYR A 102 -1.51 -8.84 3.79
C TYR A 102 -2.76 -9.40 3.11
N PRO A 103 -2.97 -10.73 2.97
CA PRO A 103 -4.19 -11.24 2.37
C PRO A 103 -5.47 -10.83 3.11
N GLU A 104 -5.43 -10.73 4.45
CA GLU A 104 -6.59 -10.28 5.23
C GLU A 104 -6.93 -8.82 4.91
N ILE A 105 -5.93 -7.92 4.96
CA ILE A 105 -6.16 -6.48 4.73
C ILE A 105 -6.45 -6.19 3.26
N ALA A 106 -5.75 -6.84 2.32
CA ALA A 106 -5.90 -6.61 0.89
C ALA A 106 -7.34 -6.82 0.38
N THR A 107 -8.08 -7.76 0.96
CA THR A 107 -9.48 -8.00 0.58
C THR A 107 -10.40 -6.80 0.84
N GLN A 108 -10.07 -5.97 1.83
CA GLN A 108 -10.82 -4.74 2.14
C GLN A 108 -10.68 -3.70 1.02
N PHE A 109 -9.56 -3.76 0.28
CA PHE A 109 -9.25 -2.90 -0.88
C PHE A 109 -9.65 -3.54 -2.22
N GLY A 110 -10.39 -4.66 -2.20
CA GLY A 110 -10.82 -5.37 -3.41
C GLY A 110 -9.69 -6.12 -4.14
N LEU A 111 -8.53 -6.31 -3.48
CA LEU A 111 -7.39 -7.01 -4.04
C LEU A 111 -7.50 -8.52 -3.82
N PRO A 112 -7.07 -9.35 -4.79
CA PRO A 112 -7.12 -10.81 -4.65
C PRO A 112 -6.11 -11.32 -3.62
N ARG A 113 -6.47 -12.41 -2.93
CA ARG A 113 -5.59 -13.13 -1.98
C ARG A 113 -4.53 -13.96 -2.70
N SER A 114 -3.61 -13.31 -3.40
CA SER A 114 -2.50 -13.96 -4.10
C SER A 114 -1.14 -13.37 -3.73
N VAL A 115 -0.11 -14.20 -3.69
CA VAL A 115 1.27 -13.77 -3.39
C VAL A 115 1.75 -12.72 -4.40
N GLN A 116 1.38 -12.86 -5.66
CA GLN A 116 1.68 -11.89 -6.72
C GLN A 116 1.06 -10.53 -6.40
N CYS A 117 -0.19 -10.50 -5.94
CA CYS A 117 -0.84 -9.27 -5.54
C CYS A 117 -0.15 -8.64 -4.32
N MET A 118 0.28 -9.43 -3.33
CA MET A 118 0.99 -8.89 -2.17
C MET A 118 2.36 -8.29 -2.55
N LYS A 119 3.06 -8.90 -3.51
CA LYS A 119 4.30 -8.34 -4.07
C LYS A 119 4.05 -7.02 -4.79
N ALA A 120 3.03 -6.96 -5.62
CA ALA A 120 2.68 -5.75 -6.36
C ALA A 120 2.22 -4.62 -5.42
N LEU A 121 1.47 -4.96 -4.36
CA LEU A 121 1.06 -4.03 -3.32
C LEU A 121 2.27 -3.43 -2.59
N LYS A 122 3.26 -4.26 -2.22
CA LYS A 122 4.51 -3.78 -1.64
C LYS A 122 5.22 -2.79 -2.58
N GLN A 123 5.29 -3.11 -3.87
CA GLN A 123 5.89 -2.22 -4.88
C GLN A 123 5.13 -0.89 -5.02
N ALA A 124 3.80 -0.91 -4.97
CA ALA A 124 2.97 0.31 -4.99
C ALA A 124 3.23 1.20 -3.78
N ILE A 125 3.33 0.61 -2.59
CA ILE A 125 3.70 1.34 -1.36
C ILE A 125 5.09 1.94 -1.50
N GLU A 126 6.10 1.13 -1.87
CA GLU A 126 7.49 1.59 -2.06
C GLU A 126 7.59 2.72 -3.09
N TYR A 127 6.85 2.64 -4.19
CA TYR A 127 6.78 3.69 -5.21
C TYR A 127 6.25 5.01 -4.63
N HIS A 128 5.12 4.96 -3.92
CA HIS A 128 4.48 6.16 -3.36
C HIS A 128 5.16 6.73 -2.11
N MET A 129 5.98 5.92 -1.43
CA MET A 129 6.81 6.36 -0.30
C MET A 129 7.95 7.28 -0.73
N GLN A 130 8.41 7.23 -1.97
CA GLN A 130 9.57 8.02 -2.42
C GLN A 130 9.33 9.52 -2.23
N GLY A 131 10.13 10.14 -1.35
CA GLY A 131 10.02 11.55 -0.99
C GLY A 131 8.83 11.91 -0.11
N ASP A 132 8.02 10.95 0.34
CA ASP A 132 6.90 11.21 1.25
C ASP A 132 7.30 10.96 2.71
N LEU A 133 7.62 12.06 3.42
CA LEU A 133 7.96 12.03 4.84
C LEU A 133 6.86 11.37 5.69
N GLY A 134 5.59 11.64 5.42
CA GLY A 134 4.47 11.12 6.21
C GLY A 134 4.33 9.59 6.09
N MET A 135 4.55 9.04 4.90
CA MET A 135 4.56 7.59 4.69
C MET A 135 5.78 6.93 5.34
N TYR A 136 6.96 7.57 5.32
CA TYR A 136 8.11 7.05 6.05
C TYR A 136 7.91 7.05 7.57
N VAL A 137 7.33 8.10 8.15
CA VAL A 137 6.96 8.12 9.59
C VAL A 137 6.01 6.97 9.92
N LYS A 138 4.97 6.77 9.10
CA LYS A 138 4.03 5.64 9.27
C LYS A 138 4.74 4.28 9.12
N SER A 139 5.73 4.19 8.24
CA SER A 139 6.54 2.98 8.09
C SER A 139 7.40 2.71 9.33
N VAL A 140 7.97 3.74 9.97
CA VAL A 140 8.69 3.58 11.26
C VAL A 140 7.75 3.04 12.34
N GLU A 141 6.54 3.60 12.46
CA GLU A 141 5.52 3.12 13.40
C GLU A 141 5.15 1.65 13.16
N LEU A 142 4.93 1.29 11.90
CA LEU A 142 4.59 -0.07 11.48
C LEU A 142 5.72 -1.06 11.78
N GLU A 143 6.96 -0.76 11.37
CA GLU A 143 8.10 -1.64 11.62
C GLU A 143 8.41 -1.76 13.11
N GLY A 144 8.19 -0.70 13.89
CA GLY A 144 8.27 -0.73 15.35
C GLY A 144 7.21 -1.65 15.97
N ALA A 145 5.96 -1.57 15.51
CA ALA A 145 4.89 -2.48 15.96
C ALA A 145 5.17 -3.95 15.59
N LEU A 146 5.85 -4.18 14.46
CA LEU A 146 6.33 -5.47 14.01
C LEU A 146 7.64 -5.91 14.66
N ARG A 147 8.31 -5.04 15.42
CA ARG A 147 9.64 -5.25 16.05
C ARG A 147 10.72 -5.62 15.03
N ASN A 148 10.59 -5.10 13.82
CA ASN A 148 11.54 -5.27 12.73
C ASN A 148 12.58 -4.15 12.78
N TRP A 149 13.48 -4.23 13.76
CA TRP A 149 14.37 -3.12 14.12
C TRP A 149 15.25 -2.66 12.96
N THR A 150 15.77 -3.57 12.15
CA THR A 150 16.59 -3.21 10.98
C THR A 150 15.82 -2.37 9.96
N ALA A 151 14.56 -2.72 9.68
CA ALA A 151 13.74 -1.95 8.73
C ALA A 151 13.31 -0.61 9.35
N MET A 152 12.98 -0.61 10.65
CA MET A 152 12.65 0.59 11.40
C MET A 152 13.81 1.61 11.37
N GLU A 153 15.03 1.18 11.66
CA GLU A 153 16.24 2.02 11.62
C GLU A 153 16.49 2.58 10.21
N GLY A 154 16.35 1.73 9.18
CA GLY A 154 16.46 2.17 7.79
C GLY A 154 15.44 3.26 7.43
N ASN A 155 14.18 3.09 7.83
CA ASN A 155 13.13 4.08 7.60
C ASN A 155 13.36 5.37 8.41
N GLN A 156 13.80 5.23 9.67
CA GLN A 156 14.10 6.35 10.56
C GLN A 156 15.20 7.25 9.99
N TRP A 157 16.25 6.66 9.42
CA TRP A 157 17.29 7.42 8.72
C TRP A 157 16.74 8.24 7.55
N VAL A 158 15.78 7.69 6.78
CA VAL A 158 15.13 8.42 5.68
C VAL A 158 14.26 9.56 6.20
N VAL A 159 13.53 9.36 7.30
CA VAL A 159 12.75 10.41 7.98
C VAL A 159 13.65 11.58 8.35
N GLU A 160 14.76 11.32 9.02
CA GLU A 160 15.71 12.34 9.45
C GLU A 160 16.29 13.13 8.28
N ARG A 161 16.66 12.44 7.19
CA ARG A 161 17.13 13.07 5.96
C ARG A 161 16.09 14.00 5.35
N LEU A 162 14.86 13.51 5.14
CA LEU A 162 13.78 14.30 4.52
C LEU A 162 13.39 15.51 5.39
N MET A 163 13.40 15.37 6.72
CA MET A 163 13.17 16.50 7.62
C MET A 163 14.26 17.57 7.49
N ALA A 164 15.54 17.16 7.45
CA ALA A 164 16.65 18.10 7.28
C ALA A 164 16.56 18.85 5.94
N GLU A 165 16.19 18.17 4.85
CA GLU A 165 15.98 18.77 3.53
C GLU A 165 14.85 19.82 3.55
N GLN A 166 13.73 19.54 4.21
CA GLN A 166 12.61 20.49 4.33
C GLN A 166 12.98 21.73 5.14
N ILE A 167 13.73 21.57 6.24
CA ILE A 167 14.22 22.69 7.06
C ILE A 167 15.17 23.57 6.24
N ALA A 168 16.11 22.95 5.52
CA ALA A 168 17.05 23.68 4.66
C ALA A 168 16.32 24.46 3.56
N ALA A 169 15.30 23.87 2.93
CA ALA A 169 14.48 24.52 1.92
C ALA A 169 13.69 25.72 2.47
N ALA A 170 13.18 25.61 3.70
CA ALA A 170 12.46 26.70 4.37
C ALA A 170 13.39 27.90 4.67
N HIS A 171 14.61 27.66 5.15
CA HIS A 171 15.57 28.75 5.37
C HIS A 171 16.02 29.42 4.06
N ALA A 172 16.13 28.66 2.97
CA ALA A 172 16.54 29.20 1.66
C ALA A 172 15.46 30.10 1.03
N SER A 173 14.18 29.83 1.27
CA SER A 173 13.08 30.65 0.75
C SER A 173 12.92 31.97 1.50
N GLU A 174 13.22 32.00 2.80
CA GLU A 174 13.22 33.24 3.60
C GLU A 174 14.32 34.22 3.15
N GLY A 175 15.50 33.71 2.75
CA GLY A 175 16.62 34.53 2.31
C GLY A 175 16.44 35.23 0.95
N HIS A 176 15.50 34.79 0.11
CA HIS A 176 15.22 35.42 -1.20
C HIS A 176 14.15 36.51 -1.14
N ALA A 177 13.45 36.66 -0.01
CA ALA A 177 12.38 37.63 0.16
C ALA A 177 12.84 38.98 0.76
N ALA A 178 14.13 39.11 1.08
CA ALA A 178 14.77 40.30 1.66
C ALA A 178 15.64 41.03 0.62
#